data_AF-A0A6L6QBT1-F1
#
_entry.id   AF-A0A6L6QBT1-F1
#
_cell.length_a   1.000
_cell.length_b   1.000
_cell.length_c   1.000
_cell.angle_alpha   90.00
_cell.angle_beta   90.00
_cell.angle_gamma   90.00
#
_symmetry.space_group_name_H-M   'P 1'
#
loop_
_entity.id
_entity.type
_entity.pdbx_description
1 polymer ?
#
loop_
_entity_poly.entity_id
_entity_poly.type
_entity_poly.pdbx_seq_one_letter_code
_entity_poly.pdbx_strand_id
1 'polypeptide(L)'
;MAPDGSLQSEAASGALPLQVRSETARTLKQLASTPAALADAIAADTEDNTEYMACQAVSQVQAGRSAASLLAALGARQNSDGGFGGAPGFASNALDTAWTMLAFSAGAYADGAARGRAAAYLVSQQDANGSFGVSPSQPSANVSALAVMALQTAGGDPMVQNALNQGAAWLRGQRDANGARIAGPAGQWQR
;
A
#
# COMPACT_ATOMS: atom_id res chain seq x y z
N MET A 1 -14.15 16.57 6.65
CA MET A 1 -13.55 15.97 7.86
C MET A 1 -14.09 16.74 9.05
N ALA A 2 -14.64 16.05 10.05
CA ALA A 2 -15.10 16.67 11.28
C ALA A 2 -13.91 17.03 12.21
N PRO A 3 -14.13 17.84 13.25
CA PRO A 3 -13.08 18.26 14.19
C PRO A 3 -12.36 17.10 14.89
N ASP A 4 -13.00 15.93 14.98
CA ASP A 4 -12.50 14.70 15.58
C ASP A 4 -11.70 13.81 14.61
N GLY A 5 -11.47 14.28 13.37
CA GLY A 5 -10.75 13.52 12.34
C GLY A 5 -11.62 12.54 11.55
N SER A 6 -12.91 12.38 11.88
CA SER A 6 -13.81 11.51 11.11
C SER A 6 -14.16 12.11 9.74
N LEU A 7 -14.36 11.24 8.75
CA LEU A 7 -14.74 11.59 7.40
C LEU A 7 -16.23 11.38 7.18
N GLN A 8 -16.88 12.30 6.46
CA GLN A 8 -18.31 12.20 6.15
C GLN A 8 -18.65 10.95 5.33
N SER A 9 -17.69 10.38 4.60
CA SER A 9 -17.85 9.14 3.83
C SER A 9 -17.81 7.88 4.69
N GLU A 10 -17.36 7.93 5.94
CA GLU A 10 -17.29 6.75 6.83
C GLU A 10 -18.67 6.17 7.13
N ALA A 11 -19.69 7.03 7.32
CA ALA A 11 -21.06 6.60 7.57
C ALA A 11 -21.75 5.96 6.35
N ALA A 12 -21.20 6.18 5.14
CA ALA A 12 -21.76 5.71 3.88
C ALA A 12 -20.96 4.55 3.25
N SER A 13 -19.78 4.22 3.82
CA SER A 13 -18.91 3.17 3.31
C SER A 13 -19.15 1.87 4.08
N GLY A 14 -19.45 0.78 3.38
CA GLY A 14 -19.51 -0.57 3.97
C GLY A 14 -18.14 -1.15 4.31
N ALA A 15 -17.06 -0.41 4.05
CA ALA A 15 -15.72 -0.73 4.52
C ALA A 15 -15.52 -0.25 5.96
N LEU A 16 -14.76 -1.00 6.77
CA LEU A 16 -14.43 -0.62 8.14
C LEU A 16 -13.89 0.83 8.16
N PRO A 17 -14.35 1.71 9.08
CA PRO A 17 -14.02 3.14 9.09
C PRO A 17 -12.53 3.47 8.93
N LEU A 18 -11.64 2.59 9.40
CA LEU A 18 -10.20 2.74 9.28
C LEU A 18 -9.67 2.59 7.84
N GLN A 19 -10.29 1.76 7.00
CA GLN A 19 -9.94 1.68 5.57
C GLN A 19 -10.21 3.01 4.85
N VAL A 20 -11.36 3.61 5.11
CA VAL A 20 -11.74 4.91 4.51
C VAL A 20 -10.82 6.03 4.99
N ARG A 21 -10.42 6.01 6.27
CA ARG A 21 -9.47 6.96 6.86
C ARG A 21 -8.07 6.80 6.27
N SER A 22 -7.59 5.57 6.09
CA SER A 22 -6.25 5.30 5.52
C SER A 22 -6.19 5.68 4.03
N GLU A 23 -7.22 5.38 3.24
CA GLU A 23 -7.34 5.78 1.83
C GLU A 23 -7.37 7.32 1.67
N THR A 24 -8.06 8.01 2.58
CA THR A 24 -8.14 9.47 2.58
C THR A 24 -6.85 10.12 3.04
N ALA A 25 -6.19 9.59 4.08
CA ALA A 25 -4.87 10.07 4.50
C ALA A 25 -3.83 9.96 3.38
N ARG A 26 -3.89 8.90 2.56
CA ARG A 26 -3.04 8.71 1.37
C ARG A 26 -3.36 9.74 0.28
N THR A 27 -4.64 9.99 0.01
CA THR A 27 -5.07 11.05 -0.92
C THR A 27 -4.59 12.42 -0.45
N LEU A 28 -4.68 12.72 0.84
CA LEU A 28 -4.25 13.99 1.43
C LEU A 28 -2.73 14.17 1.46
N LYS A 29 -1.94 13.09 1.50
CA LYS A 29 -0.47 13.15 1.33
C LYS A 29 -0.07 13.69 -0.05
N GLN A 30 -0.82 13.35 -1.10
CA GLN A 30 -0.61 13.94 -2.44
C GLN A 30 -0.94 15.45 -2.47
N LEU A 31 -1.63 15.97 -1.45
CA LEU A 31 -2.01 17.38 -1.25
C LEU A 31 -1.19 18.08 -0.14
N ALA A 32 -0.06 17.49 0.26
CA ALA A 32 1.02 18.08 1.06
C ALA A 32 0.87 18.21 2.59
N SER A 33 -0.20 17.72 3.23
CA SER A 33 -0.15 17.36 4.67
C SER A 33 -1.35 16.53 5.14
N THR A 34 -1.12 15.60 6.07
CA THR A 34 -2.18 14.92 6.82
C THR A 34 -2.54 15.76 8.05
N PRO A 35 -3.81 16.17 8.25
CA PRO A 35 -4.22 16.91 9.45
C PRO A 35 -3.98 16.13 10.75
N ALA A 36 -3.55 16.82 11.82
CA ALA A 36 -3.23 16.20 13.10
C ALA A 36 -4.40 15.40 13.72
N ALA A 37 -5.62 15.94 13.66
CA ALA A 37 -6.81 15.25 14.18
C ALA A 37 -7.10 13.92 13.45
N LEU A 38 -6.83 13.84 12.15
CA LEU A 38 -6.95 12.60 11.38
C LEU A 38 -5.85 11.59 11.78
N ALA A 39 -4.63 12.07 12.02
CA ALA A 39 -3.54 11.22 12.52
C ALA A 39 -3.84 10.69 13.94
N ASP A 40 -4.47 11.49 14.80
CA ASP A 40 -4.89 11.09 16.14
C ASP A 40 -6.00 10.05 16.11
N ALA A 41 -7.01 10.22 15.24
CA ALA A 41 -8.10 9.25 15.06
C ALA A 41 -7.60 7.91 14.52
N ILE A 42 -6.64 7.90 13.60
CA ILE A 42 -5.97 6.68 13.13
C ILE A 42 -5.13 6.07 14.26
N ALA A 43 -4.51 6.90 15.10
CA ALA A 43 -3.67 6.41 16.18
C ALA A 43 -4.45 5.77 17.34
N ALA A 44 -5.71 6.13 17.53
CA ALA A 44 -6.57 5.60 18.59
C ALA A 44 -7.21 4.24 18.26
N ASP A 45 -7.07 3.77 17.02
CA ASP A 45 -7.59 2.46 16.62
C ASP A 45 -6.73 1.32 17.20
N THR A 46 -7.39 0.27 17.68
CA THR A 46 -6.77 -0.90 18.32
C THR A 46 -6.93 -2.17 17.50
N GLU A 47 -7.46 -2.10 16.27
CA GLU A 47 -7.59 -3.27 15.42
C GLU A 47 -6.22 -3.92 15.15
N ASP A 48 -6.13 -5.22 15.44
CA ASP A 48 -4.92 -6.01 15.29
C ASP A 48 -4.69 -6.44 13.83
N ASN A 49 -4.60 -5.45 12.94
CA ASN A 49 -4.43 -5.64 11.50
C ASN A 49 -3.10 -5.01 11.01
N THR A 50 -2.39 -5.74 10.17
CA THR A 50 -1.05 -5.36 9.68
C THR A 50 -1.09 -4.13 8.76
N GLU A 51 -1.99 -4.07 7.78
CA GLU A 51 -2.19 -2.87 6.95
C GLU A 51 -2.47 -1.64 7.83
N TYR A 52 -3.33 -1.78 8.84
CA TYR A 52 -3.71 -0.71 9.74
C TYR A 52 -2.55 -0.18 10.58
N MET A 53 -1.77 -1.07 11.18
CA MET A 53 -0.54 -0.69 11.89
C MET A 53 0.49 -0.03 10.97
N ALA A 54 0.65 -0.52 9.75
CA ALA A 54 1.54 0.08 8.77
C ALA A 54 1.07 1.50 8.39
N CYS A 55 -0.24 1.69 8.19
CA CYS A 55 -0.82 3.01 7.93
C CYS A 55 -0.64 3.96 9.11
N GLN A 56 -0.85 3.48 10.34
CA GLN A 56 -0.65 4.25 11.56
C GLN A 56 0.82 4.69 11.68
N ALA A 57 1.79 3.80 11.41
CA ALA A 57 3.20 4.14 11.41
C ALA A 57 3.54 5.22 10.38
N VAL A 58 3.04 5.05 9.14
CA VAL A 58 3.21 6.01 8.05
C VAL A 58 2.59 7.37 8.39
N SER A 59 1.43 7.40 9.05
CA SER A 59 0.76 8.63 9.50
C SER A 59 1.53 9.32 10.63
N GLN A 60 2.04 8.56 11.61
CA GLN A 60 2.82 9.12 12.71
C GLN A 60 4.12 9.78 12.21
N VAL A 61 4.86 9.09 11.33
CA VAL A 61 6.07 9.65 10.70
C VAL A 61 5.76 10.96 9.98
N GLN A 62 4.66 11.01 9.21
CA GLN A 62 4.26 12.22 8.48
C GLN A 62 3.85 13.36 9.40
N ALA A 63 3.30 13.06 10.58
CA ALA A 63 3.01 14.05 11.61
C ALA A 63 4.26 14.49 12.41
N GLY A 64 5.47 14.05 12.03
CA GLY A 64 6.70 14.35 12.76
C GLY A 64 6.82 13.63 14.11
N ARG A 65 6.05 12.55 14.30
CA ARG A 65 6.05 11.74 15.53
C ARG A 65 6.84 10.45 15.33
N SER A 66 7.32 9.88 16.43
CA SER A 66 8.00 8.58 16.41
C SER A 66 7.00 7.46 16.16
N ALA A 67 7.33 6.57 15.21
CA ALA A 67 6.60 5.32 14.95
C ALA A 67 7.39 4.06 15.39
N ALA A 68 8.45 4.22 16.19
CA ALA A 68 9.41 3.14 16.47
C ALA A 68 8.77 1.87 17.04
N SER A 69 7.80 2.01 17.96
CA SER A 69 7.08 0.88 18.54
C SER A 69 6.22 0.13 17.52
N LEU A 70 5.54 0.86 16.62
CA LEU A 70 4.75 0.26 15.54
C LEU A 70 5.63 -0.49 14.54
N LEU A 71 6.78 0.08 14.18
CA LEU A 71 7.72 -0.57 13.26
C LEU A 71 8.33 -1.84 13.89
N ALA A 72 8.66 -1.81 15.18
CA ALA A 72 9.12 -2.99 15.90
C ALA A 72 8.03 -4.08 15.96
N ALA A 73 6.78 -3.69 16.24
CA ALA A 73 5.66 -4.62 16.29
C ALA A 73 5.31 -5.20 14.91
N LEU A 74 5.41 -4.41 13.83
CA LEU A 74 5.32 -4.89 12.46
C LEU A 74 6.44 -5.87 12.13
N GLY A 75 7.70 -5.54 12.48
CA GLY A 75 8.84 -6.44 12.28
C GLY A 75 8.67 -7.81 12.93
N ALA A 76 8.05 -7.84 14.11
CA ALA A 76 7.74 -9.09 14.81
C ALA A 76 6.67 -9.97 14.13
N ARG A 77 5.93 -9.43 13.14
CA ARG A 77 4.92 -10.17 12.37
C ARG A 77 5.47 -10.84 11.11
N GLN A 78 6.75 -10.65 10.80
CA GLN A 78 7.31 -11.22 9.58
C GLN A 78 7.27 -12.75 9.62
N ASN A 79 6.66 -13.35 8.61
CA ASN A 79 6.58 -14.79 8.45
C ASN A 79 7.92 -15.37 7.97
N SER A 80 8.06 -16.69 8.07
CA SER A 80 9.28 -17.40 7.64
C SER A 80 9.58 -17.27 6.14
N ASP A 81 8.57 -16.98 5.31
CA ASP A 81 8.71 -16.70 3.89
C ASP A 81 9.14 -15.25 3.59
N GLY A 82 9.31 -14.43 4.63
CA GLY A 82 9.70 -13.03 4.53
C GLY A 82 8.55 -12.05 4.32
N GLY A 83 7.33 -12.55 4.06
CA GLY A 83 6.14 -11.73 3.88
C GLY A 83 5.41 -11.42 5.19
N PHE A 84 4.29 -10.72 5.05
CA PHE A 84 3.39 -10.37 6.14
C PHE A 84 1.95 -10.71 5.76
N GLY A 85 1.19 -11.23 6.72
CA GLY A 85 -0.26 -11.45 6.60
C GLY A 85 -1.05 -10.39 7.36
N GLY A 86 -2.38 -10.43 7.22
CA GLY A 86 -3.28 -9.41 7.78
C GLY A 86 -3.26 -9.29 9.31
N ALA A 87 -2.78 -10.32 10.03
CA ALA A 87 -2.62 -10.33 11.48
C ALA A 87 -1.50 -11.34 11.87
N PRO A 88 -1.03 -11.39 13.13
CA PRO A 88 0.00 -12.33 13.55
C PRO A 88 -0.39 -13.79 13.27
N GLY A 89 0.49 -14.54 12.60
CA GLY A 89 0.28 -15.95 12.25
C GLY A 89 -0.57 -16.19 11.00
N PHE A 90 -1.10 -15.14 10.35
CA PHE A 90 -1.82 -15.28 9.09
C PHE A 90 -0.85 -15.46 7.92
N ALA A 91 -1.32 -16.14 6.86
CA ALA A 91 -0.54 -16.33 5.64
C ALA A 91 -0.14 -14.98 5.02
N SER A 92 1.09 -14.94 4.53
CA SER A 92 1.63 -13.75 3.86
C SER A 92 0.83 -13.43 2.58
N ASN A 93 0.68 -12.15 2.27
CA ASN A 93 0.18 -11.70 0.98
C ASN A 93 0.89 -10.41 0.52
N ALA A 94 0.73 -10.07 -0.76
CA ALA A 94 1.40 -8.91 -1.36
C ALA A 94 0.92 -7.57 -0.80
N LEU A 95 -0.35 -7.46 -0.39
CA LEU A 95 -0.94 -6.22 0.12
C LEU A 95 -0.33 -5.81 1.46
N ASP A 96 -0.39 -6.70 2.46
CA ASP A 96 0.14 -6.45 3.80
C ASP A 96 1.66 -6.31 3.79
N THR A 97 2.35 -7.08 2.94
CA THR A 97 3.80 -6.96 2.77
C THR A 97 4.20 -5.61 2.18
N ALA A 98 3.51 -5.15 1.13
CA ALA A 98 3.77 -3.85 0.54
C ALA A 98 3.53 -2.71 1.54
N TRP A 99 2.43 -2.78 2.31
CA TRP A 99 2.16 -1.80 3.37
C TRP A 99 3.27 -1.73 4.41
N THR A 100 3.72 -2.89 4.88
CA THR A 100 4.78 -2.98 5.88
C THR A 100 6.10 -2.41 5.35
N MET A 101 6.45 -2.68 4.09
CA MET A 101 7.65 -2.10 3.45
C MET A 101 7.58 -0.58 3.33
N LEU A 102 6.42 -0.02 2.97
CA LEU A 102 6.22 1.43 2.93
C LEU A 102 6.36 2.07 4.32
N ALA A 103 5.85 1.42 5.36
CA ALA A 103 6.04 1.85 6.75
C ALA A 103 7.51 1.80 7.18
N PHE A 104 8.21 0.70 6.88
CA PHE A 104 9.64 0.55 7.15
C PHE A 104 10.48 1.62 6.45
N SER A 105 10.16 1.94 5.19
CA SER A 105 10.84 3.01 4.46
C SER A 105 10.55 4.38 5.05
N ALA A 106 9.30 4.68 5.41
CA ALA A 106 8.93 5.98 5.97
C ALA A 106 9.61 6.23 7.31
N GLY A 107 9.61 5.22 8.19
CA GLY A 107 10.18 5.32 9.54
C GLY A 107 11.65 4.94 9.67
N ALA A 108 12.37 4.77 8.56
CA ALA A 108 13.78 4.36 8.54
C ALA A 108 14.06 3.12 9.41
N TYR A 109 13.24 2.08 9.27
CA TYR A 109 13.34 0.87 10.08
C TYR A 109 14.72 0.21 9.95
N ALA A 110 15.37 -0.05 11.08
CA ALA A 110 16.79 -0.37 11.14
C ALA A 110 17.12 -1.77 10.57
N ASP A 111 16.22 -2.74 10.67
CA ASP A 111 16.47 -4.11 10.22
C ASP A 111 16.44 -4.20 8.68
N GLY A 112 17.64 -4.10 8.07
CA GLY A 112 17.83 -4.26 6.63
C GLY A 112 17.55 -5.67 6.13
N ALA A 113 17.75 -6.71 6.95
CA ALA A 113 17.51 -8.08 6.57
C ALA A 113 16.01 -8.37 6.49
N ALA A 114 15.22 -7.87 7.45
CA ALA A 114 13.76 -7.94 7.40
C ALA A 114 13.21 -7.22 6.16
N ARG A 115 13.72 -6.02 5.85
CA ARG A 115 13.35 -5.28 4.62
C ARG A 115 13.70 -6.05 3.35
N GLY A 116 14.89 -6.66 3.29
CA GLY A 116 15.33 -7.47 2.15
C GLY A 116 14.45 -8.71 1.94
N ARG A 117 14.09 -9.43 3.02
CA ARG A 117 13.17 -10.58 2.95
C ARG A 117 11.77 -10.19 2.45
N ALA A 118 11.26 -9.03 2.89
CA ALA A 118 9.98 -8.51 2.43
C ALA A 118 9.99 -8.18 0.93
N ALA A 119 11.09 -7.57 0.44
CA ALA A 119 11.27 -7.30 -0.98
C ALA A 119 11.35 -8.61 -1.80
N ALA A 120 12.11 -9.60 -1.33
CA ALA A 120 12.21 -10.90 -1.97
C ALA A 120 10.86 -11.63 -2.01
N TYR A 121 10.08 -11.55 -0.94
CA TYR A 121 8.72 -12.07 -0.92
C TYR A 121 7.86 -11.41 -2.01
N LEU A 122 7.84 -10.08 -2.12
CA LEU A 122 7.08 -9.40 -3.18
C LEU A 122 7.53 -9.86 -4.57
N VAL A 123 8.83 -9.93 -4.84
CA VAL A 123 9.34 -10.45 -6.12
C VAL A 123 8.80 -11.86 -6.41
N SER A 124 8.69 -12.73 -5.41
CA SER A 124 8.14 -14.08 -5.57
C SER A 124 6.63 -14.13 -5.81
N GLN A 125 5.90 -13.09 -5.42
CA GLN A 125 4.44 -12.99 -5.58
C GLN A 125 4.01 -12.32 -6.88
N GLN A 126 4.96 -11.84 -7.68
CA GLN A 126 4.63 -11.21 -8.96
C GLN A 126 4.16 -12.26 -9.97
N ASP A 127 2.99 -12.02 -10.56
CA ASP A 127 2.48 -12.85 -11.66
C ASP A 127 3.33 -12.67 -12.93
N ALA A 128 3.29 -13.64 -13.84
CA ALA A 128 4.08 -13.63 -15.08
C ALA A 128 3.83 -12.41 -16.01
N ASN A 129 2.68 -11.76 -15.88
CA ASN A 129 2.33 -10.52 -16.61
C ASN A 129 2.82 -9.24 -15.90
N GLY A 130 3.51 -9.37 -14.75
CA GLY A 130 4.01 -8.28 -13.93
C GLY A 130 3.04 -7.79 -12.85
N SER A 131 1.80 -8.31 -12.78
CA SER A 131 0.80 -7.87 -11.81
C SER A 131 0.99 -8.46 -10.42
N PHE A 132 0.30 -7.87 -9.45
CA PHE A 132 0.16 -8.38 -8.09
C PHE A 132 -1.31 -8.44 -7.70
N GLY A 133 -1.62 -9.39 -6.81
CA GLY A 133 -2.92 -9.60 -6.20
C GLY A 133 -2.78 -10.03 -4.74
N VAL A 134 -3.89 -10.04 -4.00
CA VAL A 134 -3.93 -10.68 -2.66
C VAL A 134 -3.80 -12.20 -2.80
N SER A 135 -4.40 -12.76 -3.85
CA SER A 135 -4.25 -14.15 -4.24
C SER A 135 -3.50 -14.24 -5.58
N PRO A 136 -2.71 -15.31 -5.79
CA PRO A 136 -2.02 -15.54 -7.07
C PRO A 136 -2.98 -15.52 -8.26
N SER A 137 -2.54 -14.97 -9.40
CA SER A 137 -3.32 -14.91 -10.65
C SER A 137 -4.65 -14.13 -10.55
N GLN A 138 -4.85 -13.36 -9.49
CA GLN A 138 -5.99 -12.45 -9.33
C GLN A 138 -5.48 -10.99 -9.30
N PRO A 139 -5.18 -10.41 -10.48
CA PRO A 139 -4.55 -9.10 -10.57
C PRO A 139 -5.41 -8.01 -9.94
N SER A 140 -4.78 -7.14 -9.15
CA SER A 140 -5.40 -5.94 -8.60
C SER A 140 -4.54 -4.72 -8.92
N ALA A 141 -5.14 -3.70 -9.54
CA ALA A 141 -4.44 -2.45 -9.84
C ALA A 141 -3.96 -1.73 -8.57
N ASN A 142 -4.74 -1.81 -7.48
CA ASN A 142 -4.37 -1.24 -6.20
C ASN A 142 -3.16 -1.96 -5.59
N VAL A 143 -3.23 -3.30 -5.49
CA VAL A 143 -2.12 -4.10 -4.92
C VAL A 143 -0.86 -3.97 -5.77
N SER A 144 -1.01 -3.96 -7.09
CA SER A 144 0.12 -3.76 -8.02
C SER A 144 0.79 -2.40 -7.84
N ALA A 145 0.02 -1.32 -7.69
CA ALA A 145 0.57 0.00 -7.41
C ALA A 145 1.32 0.04 -6.07
N LEU A 146 0.77 -0.57 -5.03
CA LEU A 146 1.41 -0.65 -3.71
C LEU A 146 2.70 -1.45 -3.74
N ALA A 147 2.69 -2.63 -4.38
CA ALA A 147 3.88 -3.46 -4.53
C ALA A 147 4.98 -2.74 -5.32
N VAL A 148 4.65 -2.04 -6.40
CA VAL A 148 5.62 -1.24 -7.17
C VAL A 148 6.23 -0.12 -6.32
N MET A 149 5.41 0.62 -5.57
CA MET A 149 5.92 1.65 -4.65
C MET A 149 6.81 1.05 -3.56
N ALA A 150 6.43 -0.10 -2.99
CA ALA A 150 7.22 -0.79 -1.99
C ALA A 150 8.58 -1.27 -2.55
N LEU A 151 8.60 -1.91 -3.72
CA LEU A 151 9.81 -2.36 -4.40
C LEU A 151 10.76 -1.20 -4.73
N GLN A 152 10.21 -0.02 -5.02
CA GLN A 152 11.01 1.19 -5.26
C GLN A 152 11.84 1.60 -4.02
N THR A 153 11.34 1.31 -2.82
CA THR A 153 12.04 1.63 -1.56
C THR A 153 13.21 0.68 -1.25
N ALA A 154 13.23 -0.51 -1.85
CA ALA A 154 14.22 -1.54 -1.54
C ALA A 154 15.59 -1.27 -2.21
N GLY A 155 15.58 -0.73 -3.44
CA GLY A 155 16.79 -0.32 -4.18
C GLY A 155 17.82 -1.44 -4.44
N GLY A 156 18.82 -1.16 -5.27
CA GLY A 156 20.09 -1.92 -5.37
C GLY A 156 20.07 -3.35 -5.96
N ASP A 157 18.98 -4.10 -5.85
CA ASP A 157 18.88 -5.49 -6.31
C ASP A 157 18.30 -5.58 -7.75
N PRO A 158 19.00 -6.19 -8.71
CA PRO A 158 18.50 -6.36 -10.08
C PRO A 158 17.16 -7.11 -10.19
N MET A 159 16.89 -8.10 -9.34
CA MET A 159 15.62 -8.83 -9.34
C MET A 159 14.48 -7.91 -8.91
N VAL A 160 14.71 -7.08 -7.88
CA VAL A 160 13.76 -6.07 -7.44
C VAL A 160 13.53 -5.02 -8.54
N GLN A 161 14.59 -4.57 -9.22
CA GLN A 161 14.46 -3.62 -10.33
C GLN A 161 13.67 -4.19 -11.50
N ASN A 162 13.91 -5.46 -11.86
CA ASN A 162 13.14 -6.14 -12.89
C ASN A 162 11.65 -6.24 -12.51
N ALA A 163 11.35 -6.66 -11.27
CA ALA A 163 9.98 -6.76 -10.79
C ALA A 163 9.26 -5.40 -10.78
N LEU A 164 9.94 -4.36 -10.31
CA LEU A 164 9.46 -2.98 -10.36
C LEU A 164 9.10 -2.56 -11.80
N ASN A 165 10.00 -2.83 -12.75
CA ASN A 165 9.81 -2.43 -14.14
C ASN A 165 8.62 -3.15 -14.79
N GLN A 166 8.46 -4.45 -14.52
CA GLN A 166 7.33 -5.24 -15.03
C GLN A 166 6.00 -4.78 -14.44
N GLY A 167 5.93 -4.55 -13.12
CA GLY A 167 4.73 -4.04 -12.46
C GLY A 167 4.34 -2.64 -12.94
N ALA A 168 5.33 -1.75 -13.13
CA ALA A 168 5.10 -0.43 -13.69
C ALA A 168 4.61 -0.49 -15.15
N ALA A 169 5.12 -1.43 -15.96
CA ALA A 169 4.65 -1.63 -17.33
C ALA A 169 3.20 -2.14 -17.36
N TRP A 170 2.86 -3.11 -16.51
CA TRP A 170 1.49 -3.61 -16.39
C TRP A 170 0.51 -2.49 -16.00
N LEU A 171 0.85 -1.67 -15.00
CA LEU A 171 0.03 -0.54 -14.56
C LEU A 171 -0.19 0.51 -15.67
N ARG A 172 0.82 0.77 -16.52
CA ARG A 172 0.65 1.65 -17.69
C ARG A 172 -0.33 1.06 -18.70
N GLY A 173 -0.21 -0.24 -19.01
CA GLY A 173 -1.15 -0.92 -19.91
C GLY A 173 -2.61 -0.86 -19.43
N GLN A 174 -2.83 -0.96 -18.11
CA GLN A 174 -4.17 -0.82 -17.53
C GLN A 174 -4.76 0.60 -17.68
N ARG A 175 -3.92 1.64 -17.64
CA ARG A 175 -4.36 3.03 -17.87
C ARG A 175 -4.78 3.24 -19.32
N ASP A 176 -4.02 2.72 -20.27
CA ASP A 176 -4.29 2.89 -21.69
C ASP A 176 -5.59 2.16 -22.10
N ALA A 177 -5.83 0.96 -21.56
CA ALA A 177 -7.07 0.21 -21.80
C ALA A 177 -8.33 0.94 -21.25
N ASN A 178 -8.20 1.65 -20.14
CA ASN A 178 -9.29 2.42 -19.54
C ASN A 178 -9.46 3.82 -20.17
N GLY A 179 -8.37 4.44 -20.63
CA GLY A 179 -8.39 5.73 -21.31
C GLY A 179 -8.81 5.65 -22.78
N ALA A 180 -8.50 4.54 -23.47
CA ALA A 180 -8.88 4.32 -24.86
C ALA A 180 -10.40 4.16 -25.09
N ARG A 181 -11.18 3.89 -24.03
CA ARG A 181 -12.65 3.74 -24.12
C ARG A 181 -13.44 5.05 -24.24
N ILE A 182 -12.77 6.21 -24.24
CA ILE A 182 -13.41 7.54 -24.30
C ILE A 182 -13.18 8.26 -25.65
N ALA A 183 -12.55 7.60 -26.63
CA ALA A 183 -12.63 8.04 -28.03
C ALA A 183 -13.93 7.47 -28.63
N GLY A 184 -15.01 8.27 -28.60
CA GLY A 184 -16.30 7.92 -29.20
C GLY A 184 -16.20 7.61 -30.72
N PRO A 185 -17.22 6.98 -31.32
CA PRO A 185 -17.18 6.57 -32.71
C PRO A 185 -17.04 7.80 -33.62
N ALA A 186 -16.01 7.78 -34.47
CA ALA A 186 -15.76 8.82 -35.46
C ALA A 186 -16.90 8.85 -36.50
N GLY A 187 -17.72 9.90 -36.40
CA GLY A 187 -18.41 10.61 -37.49
C GLY A 187 -18.91 9.81 -38.70
N GLN A 188 -20.18 9.38 -38.64
CA GLN A 188 -21.04 9.44 -39.81
C GLN A 188 -21.89 10.73 -39.72
N TRP A 189 -21.48 11.77 -40.43
CA TRP A 189 -22.39 12.85 -40.86
C TRP A 189 -22.10 13.14 -42.32
N GLN A 190 -22.82 12.43 -43.20
CA GLN A 190 -22.99 12.81 -44.59
C GLN A 190 -23.92 14.04 -44.65
N ARG A 191 -23.52 15.04 -45.42
CA ARG A 191 -24.44 15.87 -46.20
C ARG A 191 -24.01 15.77 -47.66
#